data_AF-A0AA37EKV0-F1
#
_entry.id   AF-A0AA37EKV0-F1
#
_cell.length_a   1.000
_cell.length_b   1.000
_cell.length_c   1.000
_cell.angle_alpha   90.00
_cell.angle_beta   90.00
_cell.angle_gamma   90.00
#
_symmetry.space_group_name_H-M   'P 1'
#
loop_
_entity.id
_entity.type
_entity.pdbx_description
1 polymer ?
#
loop_
_entity_poly.entity_id
_entity_poly.type
_entity_poly.pdbx_seq_one_letter_code
_entity_poly.pdbx_strand_id
1 'polypeptide(L)'
;MYTNAPGIARAFAKKQPVRGRNIHKSVTPAELNFRGRRAILIYIALDGAAHPSQEVSLLKTKKLLFILNPRAGRNKPHGPLFDALAILSGAGYLIRIHETSAPGDAADTAAREGAGYDLVVAAGGDGTLNEVISGLMRLDAPPPLGYLPQGTTNDFASSLQIPRTPASAAKNIVQNRMRELDIGRWNERSFIYVASFGAFTRSSYAASQAAKNALGHFAYILEGMKDLNTLRPYHIRLTADGEVLDGDYLFGAVCNSTSIGGLMKLDPERVVLDDGKFEMLLVPSPKTAADLQNLVLALLNQQYDSQGLVFRHVSSLRLETEEELPWSLDGEYAPSVPVVDIVNRQRALRMLL
;
A
#
# COMPACT_ATOMS: atom_id res chain seq x y z
N MET A 1 -20.87 -28.07 13.79
CA MET A 1 -19.52 -27.93 14.35
C MET A 1 -18.99 -26.55 13.97
N TYR A 2 -18.45 -25.83 14.97
CA TYR A 2 -18.00 -24.44 14.96
C TYR A 2 -17.13 -24.08 13.74
N THR A 3 -17.17 -22.85 13.20
CA THR A 3 -16.45 -21.70 13.80
C THR A 3 -17.14 -20.34 13.61
N ASN A 4 -17.55 -19.79 14.76
CA ASN A 4 -17.53 -18.38 15.17
C ASN A 4 -16.98 -17.35 14.17
N ALA A 5 -17.84 -16.44 13.70
CA ALA A 5 -17.47 -15.07 13.36
C ALA A 5 -18.15 -14.11 14.36
N PRO A 6 -17.49 -13.68 15.47
CA PRO A 6 -18.18 -12.94 16.52
C PRO A 6 -17.61 -11.55 16.85
N GLY A 7 -16.78 -10.92 16.00
CA GLY A 7 -16.13 -9.65 16.33
C GLY A 7 -17.01 -8.42 16.05
N ILE A 8 -17.21 -8.13 14.76
CA ILE A 8 -17.77 -6.85 14.31
C ILE A 8 -19.30 -6.82 14.46
N ALA A 9 -19.99 -7.90 14.08
CA ALA A 9 -21.45 -8.00 14.20
C ALA A 9 -21.96 -7.97 15.66
N ARG A 10 -21.19 -8.52 16.63
CA ARG A 10 -21.57 -8.45 18.05
C ARG A 10 -21.35 -7.07 18.66
N ALA A 11 -20.41 -6.27 18.13
CA ALA A 11 -20.20 -4.90 18.58
C ALA A 11 -21.37 -3.97 18.20
N PHE A 12 -22.10 -4.27 17.11
CA PHE A 12 -23.33 -3.55 16.75
C PHE A 12 -24.48 -3.74 17.76
N ALA A 13 -24.55 -4.90 18.42
CA ALA A 13 -25.66 -5.23 19.34
C ALA A 13 -25.43 -4.79 20.80
N LYS A 14 -24.20 -4.38 21.17
CA LYS A 14 -23.84 -4.00 22.55
C LYS A 14 -23.33 -2.57 22.64
N LYS A 15 -24.23 -1.59 22.50
CA LYS A 15 -24.02 -0.27 23.12
C LYS A 15 -25.25 0.10 23.95
N GLN A 16 -25.07 0.07 25.27
CA GLN A 16 -25.97 0.69 26.25
C GLN A 16 -25.95 2.22 26.11
N PRO A 17 -27.02 2.92 26.50
CA PRO A 17 -27.19 4.34 26.25
C PRO A 17 -26.17 5.18 27.01
N VAL A 18 -25.48 6.08 26.29
CA VAL A 18 -24.69 7.17 26.90
C VAL A 18 -25.67 8.27 27.27
N ARG A 19 -25.74 8.62 28.57
CA ARG A 19 -26.55 9.75 29.07
C ARG A 19 -25.98 11.06 28.53
N GLY A 20 -26.83 11.83 27.86
CA GLY A 20 -26.57 13.22 27.46
C GLY A 20 -26.66 13.44 25.95
N ARG A 21 -27.80 14.00 25.51
CA ARG A 21 -28.30 14.20 24.13
C ARG A 21 -28.95 12.95 23.51
N ASN A 22 -30.26 13.01 23.35
CA ASN A 22 -31.08 12.01 22.67
C ASN A 22 -30.68 11.96 21.18
N ILE A 23 -29.84 10.97 20.83
CA ILE A 23 -29.68 10.48 19.47
C ILE A 23 -30.04 9.00 19.54
N HIS A 24 -31.26 8.64 19.14
CA HIS A 24 -31.62 7.23 19.00
C HIS A 24 -30.91 6.67 17.76
N LYS A 25 -29.95 5.76 17.97
CA LYS A 25 -29.41 4.91 16.92
C LYS A 25 -30.26 3.64 16.87
N SER A 26 -31.20 3.56 15.95
CA SER A 26 -31.89 2.31 15.64
C SER A 26 -31.08 1.55 14.59
N VAL A 27 -30.73 0.30 14.88
CA VAL A 27 -30.18 -0.65 13.91
C VAL A 27 -31.28 -1.67 13.67
N THR A 28 -31.94 -1.58 12.52
CA THR A 28 -32.96 -2.55 12.11
C THR A 28 -32.35 -3.49 11.07
N PRO A 29 -32.11 -4.77 11.38
CA PRO A 29 -31.70 -5.74 10.38
C PRO A 29 -32.89 -5.99 9.44
N ALA A 30 -32.71 -5.76 8.14
CA ALA A 30 -33.62 -6.27 7.13
C ALA A 30 -32.94 -7.45 6.43
N GLU A 31 -33.49 -8.66 6.60
CA GLU A 31 -33.08 -9.81 5.81
C GLU A 31 -33.68 -9.69 4.41
N LEU A 32 -32.84 -9.48 3.41
CA LEU A 32 -33.25 -9.53 2.00
C LEU A 32 -32.63 -10.77 1.35
N ASN A 33 -33.51 -11.60 0.79
CA ASN A 33 -33.13 -12.82 0.10
C ASN A 33 -33.00 -12.50 -1.40
N PHE A 34 -31.78 -12.32 -1.90
CA PHE A 34 -31.53 -12.04 -3.32
C PHE A 34 -30.81 -13.23 -3.96
N ARG A 35 -31.49 -13.94 -4.87
CA ARG A 35 -30.95 -15.09 -5.63
C ARG A 35 -30.25 -16.16 -4.77
N GLY A 36 -30.85 -16.51 -3.62
CA GLY A 36 -30.36 -17.59 -2.76
C GLY A 36 -29.09 -17.29 -1.95
N ARG A 37 -28.65 -16.02 -1.90
CA ARG A 37 -27.54 -15.58 -1.04
C ARG A 37 -28.08 -14.65 0.06
N ARG A 38 -27.78 -14.96 1.33
CA ARG A 38 -28.12 -14.09 2.47
C ARG A 38 -27.15 -12.91 2.52
N ALA A 39 -27.67 -11.69 2.51
CA ALA A 39 -26.92 -10.47 2.76
C ALA A 39 -27.55 -9.72 3.94
N ILE A 40 -26.72 -9.22 4.86
CA ILE A 40 -27.17 -8.37 5.97
C ILE A 40 -27.00 -6.92 5.50
N LEU A 41 -28.11 -6.23 5.25
CA LEU A 41 -28.12 -4.79 5.00
C LEU A 41 -28.16 -4.08 6.36
N ILE A 42 -27.14 -3.29 6.69
CA ILE A 42 -27.15 -2.44 7.89
C ILE A 42 -27.59 -1.05 7.47
N TYR A 43 -28.85 -0.69 7.75
CA TYR A 43 -29.29 0.71 7.70
C TYR A 43 -28.81 1.41 8.98
N ILE A 44 -28.01 2.46 8.84
CA ILE A 44 -27.71 3.40 9.93
C ILE A 44 -28.58 4.63 9.69
N ALA A 45 -29.78 4.67 10.26
CA ALA A 45 -30.58 5.88 10.26
C ALA A 45 -30.05 6.83 11.35
N LEU A 46 -29.71 8.06 10.96
CA LEU A 46 -29.49 9.17 11.90
C LEU A 46 -30.79 9.96 11.97
N ASP A 47 -31.52 9.85 13.07
CA ASP A 47 -32.74 10.64 13.27
C ASP A 47 -32.41 12.13 13.36
N GLY A 48 -33.01 12.93 12.48
CA GLY A 48 -32.83 14.38 12.43
C GLY A 48 -33.37 15.02 11.16
N ALA A 49 -34.70 15.06 11.03
CA ALA A 49 -35.50 15.87 10.10
C ALA A 49 -35.38 15.62 8.59
N ALA A 50 -36.39 14.94 8.02
CA ALA A 50 -37.10 15.40 6.82
C ALA A 50 -38.39 14.58 6.63
N HIS A 51 -39.49 15.28 6.34
CA HIS A 51 -40.79 14.71 6.00
C HIS A 51 -40.72 13.76 4.78
N PRO A 52 -41.54 12.69 4.73
CA PRO A 52 -41.58 11.75 3.63
C PRO A 52 -42.50 12.28 2.51
N SER A 53 -42.05 13.30 1.78
CA SER A 53 -42.76 13.75 0.57
C SER A 53 -41.90 14.65 -0.31
N GLN A 54 -40.69 14.21 -0.64
CA GLN A 54 -39.97 14.68 -1.82
C GLN A 54 -39.24 13.49 -2.42
N GLU A 55 -39.58 13.20 -3.67
CA GLU A 55 -38.93 12.30 -4.63
C GLU A 55 -37.81 11.43 -4.05
N VAL A 56 -38.10 10.14 -3.90
CA VAL A 56 -37.07 9.09 -3.96
C VAL A 56 -36.56 9.10 -5.40
N SER A 57 -35.83 10.15 -5.75
CA SER A 57 -34.95 10.20 -6.89
C SER A 57 -34.09 8.96 -6.80
N LEU A 58 -34.09 8.19 -7.89
CA LEU A 58 -33.25 7.02 -8.11
C LEU A 58 -31.77 7.44 -8.05
N LEU A 59 -31.27 7.81 -6.87
CA LEU A 59 -29.86 7.83 -6.56
C LEU A 59 -29.44 6.37 -6.63
N LYS A 60 -28.93 6.00 -7.81
CA LYS A 60 -28.32 4.70 -8.08
C LYS A 60 -27.37 4.41 -6.92
N THR A 61 -27.77 3.52 -6.02
CA THR A 61 -27.01 3.24 -4.80
C THR A 61 -25.65 2.72 -5.20
N LYS A 62 -24.60 3.49 -4.89
CA LYS A 62 -23.23 3.11 -5.25
C LYS A 62 -22.83 1.91 -4.41
N LYS A 63 -22.14 0.93 -4.98
CA LYS A 63 -21.66 -0.26 -4.28
C LYS A 63 -20.20 -0.07 -3.90
N LEU A 64 -19.88 -0.39 -2.65
CA LEU A 64 -18.51 -0.35 -2.14
C LEU A 64 -18.10 -1.75 -1.67
N LEU A 65 -16.94 -2.22 -2.13
CA LEU A 65 -16.29 -3.42 -1.59
C LEU A 65 -15.22 -3.01 -0.59
N PHE A 66 -15.42 -3.38 0.67
CA PHE A 66 -14.55 -3.06 1.78
C PHE A 66 -13.73 -4.28 2.16
N ILE A 67 -12.46 -4.32 1.77
CA ILE A 67 -11.55 -5.43 2.04
C ILE A 67 -10.76 -5.12 3.31
N LEU A 68 -11.02 -5.87 4.37
CA LEU A 68 -10.47 -5.66 5.71
C LEU A 68 -9.50 -6.78 6.07
N ASN A 69 -8.27 -6.41 6.43
CA ASN A 69 -7.37 -7.32 7.13
C ASN A 69 -7.59 -7.22 8.65
N PRO A 70 -8.24 -8.22 9.30
CA PRO A 70 -8.55 -8.14 10.73
C PRO A 70 -7.31 -8.26 11.62
N ARG A 71 -6.16 -8.66 11.07
CA ARG A 71 -4.89 -8.78 11.80
C ARG A 71 -4.05 -7.49 11.72
N ALA A 72 -4.38 -6.57 10.83
CA ALA A 72 -3.67 -5.31 10.70
C ALA A 72 -3.90 -4.45 11.95
N GLY A 73 -2.81 -3.94 12.54
CA GLY A 73 -2.91 -3.03 13.68
C GLY A 73 -3.56 -3.64 14.91
N ARG A 74 -3.27 -4.92 15.24
CA ARG A 74 -3.82 -5.72 16.37
C ARG A 74 -4.00 -5.01 17.73
N ASN A 75 -3.34 -3.88 17.95
CA ASN A 75 -3.44 -3.07 19.18
C ASN A 75 -4.22 -1.74 19.00
N LYS A 76 -4.78 -1.48 17.82
CA LYS A 76 -5.54 -0.27 17.51
C LYS A 76 -7.03 -0.47 17.85
N PRO A 77 -7.71 0.55 18.36
CA PRO A 77 -9.15 0.47 18.61
C PRO A 77 -9.91 0.30 17.30
N HIS A 78 -10.93 -0.56 17.29
CA HIS A 78 -11.82 -0.74 16.13
C HIS A 78 -12.80 0.43 15.93
N GLY A 79 -12.98 1.30 16.93
CA GLY A 79 -13.89 2.46 16.91
C GLY A 79 -13.77 3.31 15.63
N PRO A 80 -12.57 3.81 15.27
CA PRO A 80 -12.35 4.58 14.05
C PRO A 80 -12.76 3.87 12.75
N LEU A 81 -12.70 2.54 12.70
CA LEU A 81 -13.13 1.77 11.52
C LEU A 81 -14.66 1.78 11.38
N PHE A 82 -15.40 1.72 12.50
CA PHE A 82 -16.85 1.89 12.49
C PHE A 82 -17.26 3.30 12.05
N ASP A 83 -16.54 4.32 12.52
CA ASP A 83 -16.80 5.70 12.09
C ASP A 83 -16.53 5.87 10.59
N ALA A 84 -15.47 5.25 10.06
CA ALA A 84 -15.18 5.22 8.63
C ALA A 84 -16.31 4.57 7.81
N LEU A 85 -16.82 3.40 8.24
CA LEU A 85 -17.94 2.73 7.60
C LEU A 85 -19.22 3.58 7.63
N ALA A 86 -19.49 4.26 8.75
CA ALA A 86 -20.63 5.18 8.87
C ALA A 86 -20.52 6.37 7.91
N ILE A 87 -19.32 6.94 7.76
CA ILE A 87 -19.05 8.03 6.80
C ILE A 87 -19.29 7.57 5.36
N LEU A 88 -18.74 6.41 4.99
CA LEU A 88 -18.91 5.84 3.65
C LEU A 88 -20.38 5.51 3.36
N SER A 89 -21.08 4.90 4.33
CA SER A 89 -22.50 4.58 4.19
C SER A 89 -23.36 5.85 4.08
N GLY A 90 -23.07 6.87 4.90
CA GLY A 90 -23.74 8.17 4.86
C GLY A 90 -23.52 8.93 3.55
N ALA A 91 -22.45 8.62 2.81
CA ALA A 91 -22.20 9.14 1.46
C ALA A 91 -22.94 8.36 0.35
N GLY A 92 -23.85 7.44 0.71
CA GLY A 92 -24.71 6.71 -0.23
C GLY A 92 -24.12 5.41 -0.77
N TYR A 93 -23.05 4.88 -0.14
CA TYR A 93 -22.49 3.59 -0.50
C TYR A 93 -23.20 2.43 0.22
N LEU A 94 -23.65 1.44 -0.57
CA LEU A 94 -23.98 0.11 -0.09
C LEU A 94 -22.69 -0.70 0.08
N ILE A 95 -22.30 -0.94 1.33
CA ILE A 95 -21.02 -1.53 1.67
C ILE A 95 -21.13 -3.05 1.82
N ARG A 96 -20.30 -3.79 1.07
CA ARG A 96 -19.99 -5.19 1.37
C ARG A 96 -18.64 -5.27 2.04
N ILE A 97 -18.58 -5.89 3.22
CA ILE A 97 -17.33 -6.14 3.93
C ILE A 97 -16.82 -7.55 3.59
N HIS A 98 -15.55 -7.65 3.22
CA HIS A 98 -14.80 -8.90 3.09
C HIS A 98 -13.65 -8.90 4.10
N GLU A 99 -13.69 -9.80 5.07
CA GLU A 99 -12.57 -10.01 6.00
C GLU A 99 -11.60 -11.03 5.40
N THR A 100 -10.34 -10.65 5.24
CA THR A 100 -9.32 -11.55 4.67
C THR A 100 -9.00 -12.69 5.62
N SER A 101 -8.88 -13.90 5.09
CA SER A 101 -8.66 -15.14 5.84
C SER A 101 -7.19 -15.63 5.80
N ALA A 102 -6.46 -15.31 4.72
CA ALA A 102 -5.09 -15.75 4.47
C ALA A 102 -4.36 -14.76 3.52
N PRO A 103 -3.02 -14.83 3.42
CA PRO A 103 -2.29 -14.10 2.37
C PRO A 103 -2.82 -14.43 0.98
N GLY A 104 -2.94 -13.41 0.12
CA GLY A 104 -3.48 -13.48 -1.24
C GLY A 104 -5.01 -13.32 -1.34
N ASP A 105 -5.76 -13.47 -0.24
CA ASP A 105 -7.23 -13.38 -0.25
C ASP A 105 -7.72 -11.98 -0.65
N ALA A 106 -7.02 -10.91 -0.28
CA ALA A 106 -7.39 -9.57 -0.71
C ALA A 106 -7.22 -9.39 -2.22
N ALA A 107 -6.15 -9.93 -2.79
CA ALA A 107 -5.89 -9.89 -4.23
C ALA A 107 -6.94 -10.69 -5.01
N ASP A 108 -7.22 -11.92 -4.58
CA ASP A 108 -8.19 -12.78 -5.25
C ASP A 108 -9.61 -12.22 -5.16
N THR A 109 -9.95 -11.59 -4.02
CA THR A 109 -11.26 -10.95 -3.86
C THR A 109 -11.39 -9.68 -4.71
N ALA A 110 -10.35 -8.84 -4.75
CA ALA A 110 -10.33 -7.65 -5.61
C ALA A 110 -10.43 -8.03 -7.11
N ALA A 111 -9.70 -9.07 -7.55
CA ALA A 111 -9.75 -9.55 -8.93
C ALA A 111 -11.09 -10.20 -9.28
N ARG A 112 -11.67 -10.99 -8.37
CA ARG A 112 -12.91 -11.73 -8.63
C ARG A 112 -14.14 -10.83 -8.62
N GLU A 113 -14.18 -9.83 -7.75
CA GLU A 113 -15.41 -9.10 -7.45
C GLU A 113 -15.31 -7.59 -7.73
N GLY A 114 -14.10 -7.03 -7.81
CA GLY A 114 -13.86 -5.58 -7.85
C GLY A 114 -14.63 -4.86 -8.96
N ALA A 115 -14.68 -5.43 -10.17
CA ALA A 115 -15.40 -4.86 -11.32
C ALA A 115 -16.92 -4.65 -11.08
N GLY A 116 -17.50 -5.32 -10.07
CA GLY A 116 -18.91 -5.18 -9.69
C GLY A 116 -19.22 -4.00 -8.75
N TYR A 117 -18.22 -3.21 -8.37
CA TYR A 117 -18.35 -2.12 -7.40
C TYR A 117 -17.93 -0.77 -7.99
N ASP A 118 -18.48 0.31 -7.45
CA ASP A 118 -18.13 1.67 -7.83
C ASP A 118 -16.86 2.15 -7.09
N LEU A 119 -16.50 1.48 -5.99
CA LEU A 119 -15.32 1.78 -5.17
C LEU A 119 -14.87 0.52 -4.44
N VAL A 120 -13.56 0.28 -4.42
CA VAL A 120 -12.92 -0.70 -3.53
C VAL A 120 -12.19 0.06 -2.44
N VAL A 121 -12.29 -0.37 -1.18
CA VAL A 121 -11.55 0.21 -0.05
C VAL A 121 -10.69 -0.88 0.59
N ALA A 122 -9.38 -0.67 0.61
CA ALA A 122 -8.45 -1.48 1.38
C ALA A 122 -8.34 -0.94 2.81
N ALA A 123 -8.60 -1.77 3.81
CA ALA A 123 -8.42 -1.45 5.22
C ALA A 123 -7.39 -2.41 5.84
N GLY A 124 -6.16 -1.94 5.97
CA GLY A 124 -5.02 -2.79 6.37
C GLY A 124 -3.70 -2.02 6.39
N GLY A 125 -2.58 -2.74 6.35
CA GLY A 125 -1.26 -2.13 6.11
C GLY A 125 -0.89 -2.16 4.63
N ASP A 126 0.35 -1.79 4.32
CA ASP A 126 0.85 -1.70 2.94
C ASP A 126 0.78 -3.03 2.18
N GLY A 127 1.02 -4.17 2.84
CA GLY A 127 0.83 -5.49 2.21
C GLY A 127 -0.63 -5.77 1.83
N THR A 128 -1.61 -5.35 2.64
CA THR A 128 -3.04 -5.47 2.27
C THR A 128 -3.38 -4.56 1.10
N LEU A 129 -2.81 -3.36 1.07
CA LEU A 129 -2.95 -2.45 -0.06
C LEU A 129 -2.34 -3.05 -1.35
N ASN A 130 -1.14 -3.64 -1.25
CA ASN A 130 -0.46 -4.33 -2.36
C ASN A 130 -1.28 -5.49 -2.90
N GLU A 131 -1.83 -6.34 -2.03
CA GLU A 131 -2.71 -7.42 -2.49
C GLU A 131 -3.94 -6.87 -3.23
N VAL A 132 -4.63 -5.86 -2.67
CA VAL A 132 -5.80 -5.26 -3.34
C VAL A 132 -5.42 -4.68 -4.69
N ILE A 133 -4.34 -3.90 -4.80
CA ILE A 133 -3.88 -3.33 -6.07
C ILE A 133 -3.51 -4.44 -7.06
N SER A 134 -2.76 -5.45 -6.62
CA SER A 134 -2.39 -6.60 -7.45
C SER A 134 -3.61 -7.34 -8.01
N GLY A 135 -4.71 -7.41 -7.24
CA GLY A 135 -5.97 -7.95 -7.72
C GLY A 135 -6.69 -7.03 -8.70
N LEU A 136 -6.73 -5.72 -8.42
CA LEU A 136 -7.33 -4.72 -9.31
C LEU A 136 -6.61 -4.61 -10.65
N MET A 137 -5.28 -4.75 -10.68
CA MET A 137 -4.50 -4.72 -11.92
C MET A 137 -4.76 -5.91 -12.86
N ARG A 138 -5.54 -6.91 -12.42
CA ARG A 138 -6.02 -8.03 -13.27
C ARG A 138 -7.35 -7.70 -13.97
N LEU A 139 -7.94 -6.54 -13.68
CA LEU A 139 -9.20 -6.09 -14.29
C LEU A 139 -8.90 -5.18 -15.49
N ASP A 140 -9.70 -5.30 -16.56
CA ASP A 140 -9.59 -4.39 -17.71
C ASP A 140 -9.94 -2.94 -17.35
N ALA A 141 -10.91 -2.76 -16.43
CA ALA A 141 -11.37 -1.46 -15.96
C ALA A 141 -11.52 -1.47 -14.43
N PRO A 142 -10.42 -1.32 -13.67
CA PRO A 142 -10.48 -1.37 -12.22
C PRO A 142 -11.28 -0.18 -11.66
N PRO A 143 -12.15 -0.39 -10.66
CA PRO A 143 -12.78 0.72 -9.95
C PRO A 143 -11.72 1.55 -9.20
N PRO A 144 -12.05 2.80 -8.82
CA PRO A 144 -11.23 3.58 -7.89
C PRO A 144 -10.97 2.84 -6.58
N LEU A 145 -9.83 3.15 -5.96
CA LEU A 145 -9.37 2.57 -4.69
C LEU A 145 -9.33 3.63 -3.57
N GLY A 146 -9.94 3.33 -2.44
CA GLY A 146 -9.69 4.03 -1.17
C GLY A 146 -8.75 3.23 -0.28
N TYR A 147 -7.98 3.91 0.57
CA TYR A 147 -7.09 3.26 1.54
C TYR A 147 -7.32 3.79 2.95
N LEU A 148 -7.55 2.88 3.90
CA LEU A 148 -7.65 3.16 5.33
C LEU A 148 -6.43 2.54 6.04
N PRO A 149 -5.38 3.34 6.31
CA PRO A 149 -4.13 2.81 6.85
C PRO A 149 -4.31 2.32 8.29
N GLN A 150 -4.12 1.02 8.49
CA GLN A 150 -4.20 0.32 9.77
C GLN A 150 -2.91 -0.40 10.15
N GLY A 151 -1.92 -0.48 9.25
CA GLY A 151 -0.60 -1.06 9.51
C GLY A 151 0.27 -0.24 10.49
N THR A 152 1.47 -0.76 10.76
CA THR A 152 2.46 -0.14 11.66
C THR A 152 3.28 0.93 10.94
N THR A 153 3.75 0.64 9.73
CA THR A 153 4.63 1.52 8.94
C THR A 153 3.84 2.48 8.05
N ASN A 154 2.96 1.96 7.18
CA ASN A 154 2.12 2.74 6.24
C ASN A 154 2.93 3.76 5.42
N ASP A 155 4.03 3.32 4.82
CA ASP A 155 4.95 4.20 4.08
C ASP A 155 4.22 4.89 2.92
N PHE A 156 3.42 4.13 2.17
CA PHE A 156 2.62 4.64 1.07
C PHE A 156 1.61 5.72 1.52
N ALA A 157 0.94 5.50 2.66
CA ALA A 157 0.04 6.50 3.23
C ALA A 157 0.77 7.79 3.62
N SER A 158 2.01 7.67 4.13
CA SER A 158 2.83 8.82 4.48
C SER A 158 3.23 9.63 3.24
N SER A 159 3.66 8.96 2.16
CA SER A 159 4.06 9.63 0.91
C SER A 159 2.90 10.39 0.26
N LEU A 160 1.68 9.84 0.32
CA LEU A 160 0.48 10.47 -0.25
C LEU A 160 -0.27 11.39 0.71
N GLN A 161 0.26 11.61 1.93
CA GLN A 161 -0.36 12.42 3.00
C GLN A 161 -1.77 11.94 3.39
N ILE A 162 -2.01 10.62 3.29
CA ILE A 162 -3.28 10.01 3.68
C ILE A 162 -3.42 10.11 5.21
N PRO A 163 -4.57 10.57 5.74
CA PRO A 163 -4.78 10.65 7.17
C PRO A 163 -4.56 9.29 7.87
N ARG A 164 -3.85 9.31 9.01
CA ARG A 164 -3.53 8.09 9.79
C ARG A 164 -4.75 7.45 10.47
N THR A 165 -5.85 8.19 10.63
CA THR A 165 -7.08 7.68 11.24
C THR A 165 -8.06 7.24 10.15
N PRO A 166 -8.65 6.02 10.24
CA PRO A 166 -9.61 5.54 9.25
C PRO A 166 -10.77 6.49 8.99
N ALA A 167 -11.30 7.11 10.05
CA ALA A 167 -12.41 8.05 9.91
C ALA A 167 -12.01 9.28 9.08
N SER A 168 -10.81 9.82 9.26
CA SER A 168 -10.35 10.96 8.45
C SER A 168 -10.02 10.56 7.03
N ALA A 169 -9.40 9.40 6.81
CA ALA A 169 -9.17 8.87 5.46
C ALA A 169 -10.49 8.61 4.71
N ALA A 170 -11.52 8.09 5.41
CA ALA A 170 -12.86 7.94 4.84
C ALA A 170 -13.51 9.28 4.47
N LYS A 171 -13.31 10.34 5.27
CA LYS A 171 -13.78 11.69 4.92
C LYS A 171 -13.16 12.18 3.62
N ASN A 172 -11.87 11.92 3.41
CA ASN A 172 -11.22 12.31 2.17
C ASN A 172 -11.74 11.48 0.98
N ILE A 173 -11.90 10.16 1.15
CA ILE A 173 -12.47 9.28 0.11
C ILE A 173 -13.83 9.81 -0.38
N VAL A 174 -14.71 10.23 0.53
CA VAL A 174 -16.05 10.73 0.14
C VAL A 174 -16.04 12.13 -0.47
N GLN A 175 -14.94 12.90 -0.34
CA GLN A 175 -14.75 14.15 -1.10
C GLN A 175 -14.52 13.90 -2.59
N ASN A 176 -14.32 12.64 -2.99
CA ASN A 176 -14.23 12.21 -4.38
C ASN A 176 -13.11 12.90 -5.17
N ARG A 177 -11.99 13.19 -4.49
CA ARG A 177 -10.77 13.74 -5.12
C ARG A 177 -9.93 12.58 -5.65
N MET A 178 -10.03 12.37 -6.95
CA MET A 178 -9.28 11.33 -7.64
C MET A 178 -7.82 11.76 -7.83
N ARG A 179 -6.90 10.85 -7.54
CA ARG A 179 -5.51 10.91 -7.97
C ARG A 179 -5.19 9.69 -8.80
N GLU A 180 -4.50 9.92 -9.91
CA GLU A 180 -3.94 8.84 -10.72
C GLU A 180 -2.50 8.61 -10.26
N LEU A 181 -2.09 7.35 -10.21
CA LEU A 181 -0.76 6.94 -9.76
C LEU A 181 -0.23 5.87 -10.70
N ASP A 182 1.07 5.93 -10.93
CA ASP A 182 1.80 4.91 -11.66
C ASP A 182 1.98 3.64 -10.81
N ILE A 183 1.96 2.50 -11.46
CA ILE A 183 2.24 1.20 -10.84
C ILE A 183 3.43 0.53 -11.52
N GLY A 184 4.33 -0.02 -10.71
CA GLY A 184 5.42 -0.84 -11.19
C GLY A 184 4.96 -2.24 -11.53
N ARG A 185 5.24 -2.68 -12.75
CA ARG A 185 5.19 -4.11 -13.11
C ARG A 185 6.60 -4.67 -13.02
N TRP A 186 6.83 -5.61 -12.11
CA TRP A 186 8.04 -6.43 -12.02
C TRP A 186 7.72 -7.81 -12.57
N ASN A 187 8.18 -8.13 -13.79
CA ASN A 187 7.77 -9.34 -14.51
C ASN A 187 6.23 -9.52 -14.48
N GLU A 188 5.72 -10.53 -13.78
CA GLU A 188 4.27 -10.78 -13.62
C GLU A 188 3.67 -10.26 -12.32
N ARG A 189 4.48 -9.68 -11.42
CA ARG A 189 4.04 -9.08 -10.16
C ARG A 189 3.95 -7.56 -10.28
N SER A 190 3.14 -6.95 -9.42
CA SER A 190 3.09 -5.50 -9.28
C SER A 190 3.79 -5.05 -7.99
N PHE A 191 4.39 -3.86 -8.02
CA PHE A 191 4.82 -3.10 -6.85
C PHE A 191 4.27 -1.67 -6.96
N ILE A 192 4.02 -1.05 -5.83
CA ILE A 192 3.34 0.23 -5.74
C ILE A 192 4.36 1.36 -5.61
N TYR A 193 5.36 1.19 -4.74
CA TYR A 193 6.25 2.29 -4.38
C TYR A 193 7.73 1.94 -4.45
N VAL A 194 8.12 0.68 -4.30
CA VAL A 194 9.54 0.29 -4.44
C VAL A 194 9.73 -1.15 -4.90
N ALA A 195 10.64 -1.34 -5.85
CA ALA A 195 11.31 -2.60 -6.10
C ALA A 195 12.81 -2.42 -5.87
N SER A 196 13.43 -3.24 -5.03
CA SER A 196 14.86 -3.12 -4.72
C SER A 196 15.57 -4.46 -4.56
N PHE A 197 16.89 -4.44 -4.75
CA PHE A 197 17.78 -5.57 -4.52
C PHE A 197 19.05 -5.13 -3.79
N GLY A 198 19.85 -6.10 -3.37
CA GLY A 198 21.18 -5.86 -2.81
C GLY A 198 21.18 -5.77 -1.29
N ALA A 199 22.09 -4.95 -0.74
CA ALA A 199 22.25 -4.75 0.69
C ALA A 199 20.88 -4.59 1.38
N PHE A 200 20.74 -5.24 2.54
CA PHE A 200 19.52 -5.32 3.37
C PHE A 200 18.44 -6.34 2.94
N THR A 201 18.58 -7.11 1.85
CA THR A 201 17.57 -8.14 1.49
C THR A 201 17.58 -9.37 2.40
N ARG A 202 18.74 -9.94 2.77
CA ARG A 202 18.81 -11.11 3.70
C ARG A 202 18.62 -10.75 5.17
N SER A 203 19.08 -9.57 5.57
CA SER A 203 19.23 -9.21 6.97
C SER A 203 17.99 -8.47 7.53
N SER A 204 17.14 -7.90 6.65
CA SER A 204 15.82 -7.36 7.02
C SER A 204 14.77 -8.41 7.39
N TYR A 205 14.91 -9.67 6.93
CA TYR A 205 13.99 -10.76 7.31
C TYR A 205 14.39 -11.44 8.63
N ALA A 206 15.65 -11.34 9.06
CA ALA A 206 16.15 -11.96 10.28
C ALA A 206 16.03 -11.08 11.54
N ALA A 207 15.83 -9.77 11.39
CA ALA A 207 15.73 -8.84 12.52
C ALA A 207 14.36 -8.89 13.21
N SER A 208 14.36 -8.97 14.54
CA SER A 208 13.14 -8.95 15.35
C SER A 208 12.37 -7.64 15.17
N GLN A 209 11.04 -7.70 15.24
CA GLN A 209 10.18 -6.52 15.14
C GLN A 209 10.52 -5.44 16.20
N ALA A 210 11.11 -5.85 17.34
CA ALA A 210 11.57 -4.96 18.39
C ALA A 210 12.82 -4.15 17.97
N ALA A 211 13.77 -4.76 17.24
CA ALA A 211 14.92 -4.06 16.68
C ALA A 211 14.50 -3.06 15.59
N LYS A 212 13.49 -3.40 14.78
CA LYS A 212 12.89 -2.52 13.77
C LYS A 212 12.15 -1.30 14.37
N ASN A 213 11.67 -1.42 15.61
CA ASN A 213 10.86 -0.39 16.26
C ASN A 213 11.67 0.52 17.22
N ALA A 214 12.80 0.04 17.76
CA ALA A 214 13.57 0.75 18.78
C ALA A 214 14.72 1.61 18.22
N LEU A 215 15.15 1.34 16.98
CA LEU A 215 16.24 2.03 16.32
C LEU A 215 15.72 2.49 14.97
N GLY A 216 15.74 3.80 14.72
CA GLY A 216 15.46 4.33 13.39
C GLY A 216 16.27 3.55 12.36
N HIS A 217 15.63 3.16 11.27
CA HIS A 217 16.13 2.17 10.30
C HIS A 217 17.58 2.44 9.80
N PHE A 218 18.03 3.70 9.87
CA PHE A 218 19.41 4.16 9.65
C PHE A 218 20.48 3.60 10.61
N ALA A 219 20.15 3.33 11.87
CA ALA A 219 21.09 2.73 12.83
C ALA A 219 21.51 1.33 12.40
N TYR A 220 20.64 0.64 11.65
CA TYR A 220 20.94 -0.68 11.08
C TYR A 220 21.91 -0.61 9.90
N ILE A 221 21.77 0.41 9.03
CA ILE A 221 22.78 0.71 8.00
C ILE A 221 24.13 0.97 8.69
N LEU A 222 24.16 1.81 9.72
CA LEU A 222 25.38 2.14 10.49
C LEU A 222 25.97 0.94 11.26
N GLU A 223 25.16 -0.02 11.68
CA GLU A 223 25.63 -1.22 12.37
C GLU A 223 26.21 -2.26 11.40
N GLY A 224 25.65 -2.37 10.18
CA GLY A 224 26.22 -3.15 9.08
C GLY A 224 27.52 -2.57 8.49
N MET A 225 27.83 -1.31 8.77
CA MET A 225 29.04 -0.61 8.30
C MET A 225 30.34 -1.01 9.02
N LYS A 226 30.30 -1.88 10.04
CA LYS A 226 31.51 -2.31 10.76
C LYS A 226 32.37 -3.31 9.99
N ASP A 227 31.85 -3.94 8.94
CA ASP A 227 32.59 -4.94 8.18
C ASP A 227 32.26 -4.86 6.68
N LEU A 228 33.10 -4.14 5.93
CA LEU A 228 33.04 -4.06 4.46
C LEU A 228 33.01 -5.44 3.80
N ASN A 229 33.59 -6.47 4.44
CA ASN A 229 33.62 -7.83 3.90
C ASN A 229 32.26 -8.53 3.93
N THR A 230 31.27 -7.96 4.63
CA THR A 230 29.88 -8.47 4.63
C THR A 230 29.05 -7.88 3.50
N LEU A 231 29.56 -6.85 2.81
CA LEU A 231 28.92 -6.27 1.64
C LEU A 231 29.18 -7.17 0.44
N ARG A 232 28.10 -7.72 -0.12
CA ARG A 232 28.15 -8.50 -1.35
C ARG A 232 27.82 -7.58 -2.53
N PRO A 233 28.80 -7.22 -3.38
CA PRO A 233 28.50 -6.60 -4.67
C PRO A 233 27.76 -7.61 -5.55
N TYR A 234 26.90 -7.08 -6.41
CA TYR A 234 26.23 -7.85 -7.44
C TYR A 234 26.61 -7.26 -8.79
N HIS A 235 27.18 -8.11 -9.65
CA HIS A 235 27.41 -7.78 -11.03
C HIS A 235 26.08 -7.87 -11.80
N ILE A 236 25.64 -6.74 -12.35
CA ILE A 236 24.39 -6.65 -13.11
C ILE A 236 24.65 -5.92 -14.41
N ARG A 237 23.93 -6.37 -15.45
CA ARG A 237 23.74 -5.62 -16.68
C ARG A 237 22.32 -5.09 -16.69
N LEU A 238 22.17 -3.78 -16.59
CA LEU A 238 20.89 -3.10 -16.55
C LEU A 238 20.74 -2.19 -17.76
N THR A 239 19.67 -2.37 -18.52
CA THR A 239 19.29 -1.45 -19.60
C THR A 239 18.10 -0.63 -19.14
N ALA A 240 18.24 0.69 -19.01
CA ALA A 240 17.18 1.61 -18.60
C ALA A 240 16.93 2.65 -19.70
N ASP A 241 15.72 2.65 -20.28
CA ASP A 241 15.34 3.53 -21.39
C ASP A 241 16.41 3.64 -22.51
N GLY A 242 17.12 2.53 -22.78
CA GLY A 242 18.19 2.45 -23.79
C GLY A 242 19.61 2.75 -23.30
N GLU A 243 19.79 3.30 -22.10
CA GLU A 243 21.11 3.41 -21.44
C GLU A 243 21.51 2.05 -20.88
N VAL A 244 22.67 1.54 -21.26
CA VAL A 244 23.22 0.28 -20.73
C VAL A 244 24.22 0.60 -19.62
N LEU A 245 23.92 0.09 -18.43
CA LEU A 245 24.73 0.19 -17.23
C LEU A 245 25.20 -1.22 -16.87
N ASP A 246 26.50 -1.45 -16.94
CA ASP A 246 27.13 -2.75 -16.72
C ASP A 246 28.22 -2.60 -15.66
N GLY A 247 28.04 -3.23 -14.50
CA GLY A 247 28.95 -3.06 -13.37
C GLY A 247 28.50 -3.68 -12.06
N ASP A 248 29.30 -3.42 -11.02
CA ASP A 248 29.13 -3.98 -9.69
C ASP A 248 28.44 -2.98 -8.75
N TYR A 249 27.30 -3.39 -8.19
CA TYR A 249 26.48 -2.54 -7.32
C TYR A 249 26.20 -3.21 -5.98
N LEU A 250 26.19 -2.43 -4.90
CA LEU A 250 25.75 -2.90 -3.58
C LEU A 250 24.23 -2.97 -3.48
N PHE A 251 23.56 -2.03 -4.12
CA PHE A 251 22.14 -1.80 -3.96
C PHE A 251 21.59 -1.17 -5.23
N GLY A 252 20.37 -1.58 -5.59
CA GLY A 252 19.58 -0.90 -6.60
C GLY A 252 18.14 -0.81 -6.16
N ALA A 253 17.48 0.29 -6.50
CA ALA A 253 16.06 0.50 -6.28
C ALA A 253 15.42 1.25 -7.44
N VAL A 254 14.14 0.95 -7.64
CA VAL A 254 13.24 1.60 -8.59
C VAL A 254 12.03 2.02 -7.78
N CYS A 255 11.78 3.32 -7.71
CA CYS A 255 10.83 3.90 -6.76
C CYS A 255 9.75 4.71 -7.49
N ASN A 256 8.56 4.73 -6.89
CA ASN A 256 7.49 5.68 -7.19
C ASN A 256 7.00 6.30 -5.87
N SER A 257 7.92 6.94 -5.13
CA SER A 257 7.67 7.45 -3.78
C SER A 257 8.80 8.38 -3.35
N THR A 258 8.47 9.36 -2.49
CA THR A 258 9.45 10.25 -1.85
C THR A 258 10.24 9.59 -0.72
N SER A 259 9.92 8.33 -0.40
CA SER A 259 10.57 7.54 0.66
C SER A 259 10.82 6.11 0.19
N ILE A 260 12.05 5.64 0.39
CA ILE A 260 12.49 4.27 0.09
C ILE A 260 12.53 3.49 1.41
N GLY A 261 11.45 2.78 1.73
CA GLY A 261 11.36 1.88 2.89
C GLY A 261 11.70 2.52 4.26
N GLY A 262 11.57 3.84 4.40
CA GLY A 262 12.01 4.59 5.58
C GLY A 262 13.53 4.71 5.76
N LEU A 263 14.33 4.17 4.82
CA LEU A 263 15.79 4.23 4.79
C LEU A 263 16.32 5.50 4.13
N MET A 264 15.57 6.09 3.21
CA MET A 264 16.04 7.24 2.43
C MET A 264 14.87 8.10 2.00
N LYS A 265 15.04 9.42 2.10
CA LYS A 265 14.11 10.39 1.52
C LYS A 265 14.67 10.91 0.21
N LEU A 266 13.90 10.74 -0.85
CA LEU A 266 14.17 11.41 -2.12
C LEU A 266 13.71 12.87 -2.02
N ASP A 267 14.40 13.74 -2.74
CA ASP A 267 13.96 15.12 -2.92
C ASP A 267 12.54 15.15 -3.52
N PRO A 268 11.53 15.71 -2.82
CA PRO A 268 10.16 15.76 -3.33
C PRO A 268 10.01 16.49 -4.67
N GLU A 269 10.91 17.41 -5.01
CA GLU A 269 10.87 18.12 -6.30
C GLU A 269 11.28 17.22 -7.47
N ARG A 270 11.96 16.10 -7.18
CA ARG A 270 12.39 15.12 -8.18
C ARG A 270 11.41 13.95 -8.34
N VAL A 271 10.32 13.89 -7.58
CA VAL A 271 9.40 12.75 -7.59
C VAL A 271 8.03 13.19 -8.10
N VAL A 272 7.60 12.60 -9.20
CA VAL A 272 6.25 12.79 -9.75
C VAL A 272 5.60 11.42 -9.88
N LEU A 273 4.47 11.22 -9.18
CA LEU A 273 3.93 9.87 -8.97
C LEU A 273 3.11 9.32 -10.15
N ASP A 274 2.91 10.12 -11.19
CA ASP A 274 1.98 9.88 -12.29
C ASP A 274 2.53 10.29 -13.69
N ASP A 275 3.83 10.52 -13.81
CA ASP A 275 4.49 11.02 -15.03
C ASP A 275 4.95 9.91 -15.99
N GLY A 276 4.74 8.64 -15.62
CA GLY A 276 5.17 7.46 -16.39
C GLY A 276 6.63 7.06 -16.14
N LYS A 277 7.29 7.62 -15.12
CA LYS A 277 8.69 7.33 -14.79
C LYS A 277 8.86 6.86 -13.35
N PHE A 278 9.99 6.24 -13.10
CA PHE A 278 10.46 5.85 -11.79
C PHE A 278 11.76 6.58 -11.46
N GLU A 279 11.98 6.82 -10.18
CA GLU A 279 13.30 7.15 -9.66
C GLU A 279 14.12 5.86 -9.50
N MET A 280 15.03 5.62 -10.44
CA MET A 280 16.02 4.56 -10.35
C MET A 280 17.26 5.07 -9.62
N LEU A 281 17.71 4.35 -8.60
CA LEU A 281 18.95 4.60 -7.88
C LEU A 281 19.80 3.32 -7.87
N LEU A 282 21.04 3.42 -8.38
CA LEU A 282 22.05 2.39 -8.21
C LEU A 282 23.21 2.91 -7.37
N VAL A 283 23.61 2.13 -6.36
CA VAL A 283 24.72 2.41 -5.46
C VAL A 283 25.88 1.52 -5.84
N PRO A 284 27.00 2.08 -6.34
CA PRO A 284 28.14 1.30 -6.79
C PRO A 284 28.82 0.58 -5.63
N SER A 285 29.57 -0.48 -5.93
CA SER A 285 30.42 -1.13 -4.94
C SER A 285 31.58 -0.22 -4.49
N PRO A 286 31.67 0.15 -3.20
CA PRO A 286 32.81 0.90 -2.68
C PRO A 286 34.05 0.01 -2.69
N LYS A 287 35.22 0.59 -3.01
CA LYS A 287 36.50 -0.11 -2.96
C LYS A 287 37.20 0.07 -1.62
N THR A 288 36.87 1.14 -0.91
CA THR A 288 37.44 1.50 0.39
C THR A 288 36.37 1.94 1.40
N ALA A 289 36.74 1.97 2.68
CA ALA A 289 35.87 2.51 3.73
C ALA A 289 35.54 3.99 3.51
N ALA A 290 36.49 4.75 2.96
CA ALA A 290 36.28 6.15 2.61
C ALA A 290 35.24 6.30 1.48
N ASP A 291 35.28 5.44 0.47
CA ASP A 291 34.27 5.44 -0.61
C ASP A 291 32.88 5.16 -0.05
N LEU A 292 32.75 4.16 0.84
CA LEU A 292 31.48 3.84 1.49
C LEU A 292 30.97 5.03 2.32
N GLN A 293 31.86 5.67 3.11
CA GLN A 293 31.50 6.85 3.89
C GLN A 293 31.01 7.99 2.98
N ASN A 294 31.71 8.24 1.86
CA ASN A 294 31.33 9.27 0.91
C ASN A 294 30.00 8.96 0.22
N LEU A 295 29.73 7.71 -0.14
CA LEU A 295 28.45 7.27 -0.68
C LEU A 295 27.32 7.53 0.31
N VAL A 296 27.50 7.17 1.58
CA VAL A 296 26.49 7.43 2.63
C VAL A 296 26.24 8.93 2.79
N LEU A 297 27.29 9.74 2.84
CA LEU A 297 27.16 11.20 2.94
C LEU A 297 26.46 11.80 1.71
N ALA A 298 26.78 11.32 0.51
CA ALA A 298 26.12 11.74 -0.72
C ALA A 298 24.61 11.43 -0.69
N LEU A 299 24.23 10.23 -0.27
CA LEU A 299 22.82 9.83 -0.14
C LEU A 299 22.08 10.65 0.92
N LEU A 300 22.71 10.93 2.06
CA LEU A 300 22.13 11.76 3.14
C LEU A 300 21.94 13.21 2.71
N ASN A 301 22.87 13.74 1.91
CA ASN A 301 22.82 15.10 1.39
C ASN A 301 22.07 15.20 0.05
N GLN A 302 21.45 14.12 -0.43
CA GLN A 302 20.69 14.07 -1.68
C GLN A 302 21.53 14.45 -2.92
N GLN A 303 22.84 14.16 -2.88
CA GLN A 303 23.81 14.41 -3.94
C GLN A 303 23.91 13.21 -4.88
N TYR A 304 22.84 12.99 -5.65
CA TYR A 304 22.65 11.78 -6.45
C TYR A 304 23.58 11.64 -7.67
N ASP A 305 24.28 12.71 -8.05
CA ASP A 305 25.20 12.75 -9.18
C ASP A 305 26.69 12.61 -8.74
N SER A 306 26.93 12.16 -7.51
CA SER A 306 28.27 12.09 -6.90
C SER A 306 28.68 10.65 -6.56
N GLN A 307 29.99 10.43 -6.39
CA GLN A 307 30.54 9.15 -5.92
C GLN A 307 30.17 7.92 -6.77
N GLY A 308 29.84 8.12 -8.06
CA GLY A 308 29.42 7.05 -8.96
C GLY A 308 27.99 6.54 -8.72
N LEU A 309 27.21 7.24 -7.88
CA LEU A 309 25.76 7.01 -7.80
C LEU A 309 25.14 7.21 -9.18
N VAL A 310 24.22 6.33 -9.53
CA VAL A 310 23.44 6.46 -10.76
C VAL A 310 22.00 6.72 -10.36
N PHE A 311 21.54 7.95 -10.61
CA PHE A 311 20.15 8.33 -10.44
C PHE A 311 19.53 8.72 -11.78
N ARG A 312 18.41 8.11 -12.13
CA ARG A 312 17.73 8.33 -13.41
C ARG A 312 16.22 8.31 -13.22
N HIS A 313 15.53 9.09 -14.04
CA HIS A 313 14.09 8.97 -14.25
C HIS A 313 13.82 8.08 -15.45
N VAL A 314 13.25 6.89 -15.22
CA VAL A 314 13.17 5.82 -16.23
C VAL A 314 11.75 5.28 -16.35
N SER A 315 11.29 5.04 -17.57
CA SER A 315 9.96 4.43 -17.82
C SER A 315 10.01 2.90 -17.77
N SER A 316 11.16 2.32 -18.11
CA SER A 316 11.37 0.89 -18.13
C SER A 316 12.83 0.54 -17.90
N LEU A 317 13.06 -0.67 -17.37
CA LEU A 317 14.38 -1.26 -17.32
C LEU A 317 14.32 -2.77 -17.42
N ARG A 318 15.41 -3.33 -17.93
CA ARG A 318 15.69 -4.76 -17.98
C ARG A 318 17.00 -5.03 -17.25
N LEU A 319 16.95 -5.83 -16.21
CA LEU A 319 18.13 -6.29 -15.47
C LEU A 319 18.41 -7.74 -15.81
N GLU A 320 19.67 -8.03 -16.11
CA GLU A 320 20.19 -9.35 -16.40
C GLU A 320 21.36 -9.63 -15.45
N THR A 321 21.36 -10.80 -14.82
CA THR A 321 22.45 -11.23 -13.93
C THR A 321 22.54 -12.75 -13.87
N GLU A 322 23.76 -13.26 -13.74
CA GLU A 322 24.03 -14.68 -13.45
C GLU A 322 24.07 -14.96 -11.93
N GLU A 323 24.02 -13.91 -11.11
CA GLU A 323 24.05 -14.03 -9.66
C GLU A 323 22.68 -14.34 -9.04
N GLU A 324 22.70 -14.95 -7.85
CA GLU A 324 21.51 -15.02 -7.00
C GLU A 324 21.21 -13.62 -6.42
N LEU A 325 20.27 -12.91 -7.06
CA LEU A 325 19.85 -11.55 -6.74
C LEU A 325 18.37 -11.52 -6.31
N PRO A 326 18.05 -11.82 -5.04
CA PRO A 326 16.68 -11.68 -4.55
C PRO A 326 16.25 -10.21 -4.52
N TRP A 327 14.95 -10.00 -4.71
CA TRP A 327 14.33 -8.68 -4.69
C TRP A 327 13.39 -8.51 -3.50
N SER A 328 13.14 -7.24 -3.17
CA SER A 328 12.08 -6.79 -2.28
C SER A 328 11.11 -5.92 -3.08
N LEU A 329 9.84 -6.32 -3.14
CA LEU A 329 8.76 -5.58 -3.79
C LEU A 329 7.83 -5.06 -2.70
N ASP A 330 7.81 -3.74 -2.47
CA ASP A 330 7.08 -3.10 -1.36
C ASP A 330 7.38 -3.75 0.02
N GLY A 331 8.61 -4.26 0.21
CA GLY A 331 9.02 -4.96 1.44
C GLY A 331 8.77 -6.47 1.44
N GLU A 332 8.08 -7.01 0.44
CA GLU A 332 7.85 -8.44 0.28
C GLU A 332 8.93 -9.13 -0.55
N TYR A 333 9.29 -10.35 -0.16
CA TYR A 333 10.33 -11.11 -0.85
C TYR A 333 9.89 -11.50 -2.26
N ALA A 334 10.81 -11.34 -3.22
CA ALA A 334 10.72 -11.91 -4.55
C ALA A 334 12.00 -12.72 -4.85
N PRO A 335 11.86 -13.97 -5.30
CA PRO A 335 13.01 -14.82 -5.57
C PRO A 335 13.86 -14.29 -6.72
N SER A 336 15.14 -14.66 -6.71
CA SER A 336 16.06 -14.36 -7.81
C SER A 336 15.58 -15.01 -9.10
N VAL A 337 15.68 -14.26 -10.20
CA VAL A 337 15.47 -14.75 -11.56
C VAL A 337 16.56 -14.16 -12.47
N PRO A 338 16.98 -14.85 -13.55
CA PRO A 338 18.10 -14.39 -14.38
C PRO A 338 17.84 -13.07 -15.11
N VAL A 339 16.55 -12.80 -15.39
CA VAL A 339 16.08 -11.61 -16.09
C VAL A 339 14.91 -11.01 -15.34
N VAL A 340 14.98 -9.70 -15.12
CA VAL A 340 13.93 -8.89 -14.51
C VAL A 340 13.57 -7.77 -15.47
N ASP A 341 12.33 -7.77 -15.96
CA ASP A 341 11.75 -6.64 -16.68
C ASP A 341 10.89 -5.82 -15.72
N ILE A 342 11.20 -4.52 -15.59
CA ILE A 342 10.40 -3.55 -14.85
C ILE A 342 9.85 -2.51 -15.80
N VAL A 343 8.53 -2.29 -15.75
CA VAL A 343 7.84 -1.33 -16.62
C VAL A 343 6.90 -0.46 -15.79
N ASN A 344 6.95 0.86 -16.01
CA ASN A 344 5.98 1.78 -15.44
C ASN A 344 4.64 1.65 -16.17
N ARG A 345 3.59 1.39 -15.40
CA ARG A 345 2.20 1.45 -15.86
C ARG A 345 1.64 2.81 -15.50
N GLN A 346 1.81 3.76 -16.42
CA GLN A 346 1.43 5.14 -16.19
C GLN A 346 -0.05 5.24 -15.82
N ARG A 347 -0.35 5.91 -14.70
CA ARG A 347 -1.70 6.23 -14.22
C ARG A 347 -2.62 5.00 -14.11
N ALA A 348 -2.03 3.82 -13.90
CA ALA A 348 -2.78 2.57 -13.85
C ALA A 348 -3.69 2.45 -12.62
N LEU A 349 -3.36 3.16 -11.54
CA LEU A 349 -4.16 3.15 -10.32
C LEU A 349 -4.88 4.50 -10.14
N ARG A 350 -6.19 4.42 -9.89
CA ARG A 350 -7.01 5.56 -9.51
C ARG A 350 -7.35 5.48 -8.03
N MET A 351 -6.91 6.44 -7.25
CA MET A 351 -7.16 6.49 -5.81
C MET A 351 -8.03 7.68 -5.40
N LEU A 352 -8.90 7.45 -4.41
CA LEU A 352 -9.62 8.52 -3.70
C LEU A 352 -8.89 8.76 -2.38
N LEU A 353 -8.28 9.95 -2.23
CA LEU A 353 -7.31 10.28 -1.17
C LEU A 353 -7.70 11.47 -0.31
#